data_AF-A0A8J6R953-F1
#
_entry.id   AF-A0A8J6R953-F1
#
_cell.length_a   1.000
_cell.length_b   1.000
_cell.length_c   1.000
_cell.angle_alpha   90.00
_cell.angle_beta   90.00
_cell.angle_gamma   90.00
#
_symmetry.space_group_name_H-M   'P 1'
#
loop_
_entity.id
_entity.type
_entity.pdbx_description
1 polymer ?
#
loop_
_entity_poly.entity_id
_entity_poly.type
_entity_poly.pdbx_seq_one_letter_code
_entity_poly.pdbx_strand_id
1 'polypeptide(L)'
;MSQWSGYTQLGNEVIKYPPSAVSWGLNRIDVFVVGTDNRLYTKSWNGTKWSSYTQLGNELISSREAVVSWVSAVSWGPNRIDVFVIGTDSRLYTKSWDGTKWSGYTQLGNEAVIEVPSAVSWGPNRIDVFVIGTDSRLYTKSWDGTKWSGYTQLSDEAIVVGSVSAVSWGPNRIDIFMIGETDRRLYTKSWDGTKWSSYTQLGNESVASTSAVSWGPNRIDVFVVGADGRLYTKSWDGTKWSGYAQLGSEVIGLPSAVSWGPNRIDVFVTGTDNKLYTKFWDGTKWSGYIKLGDEPLGSALLSAVSWGPNRIDLFVQGSDGKLYTKSGEISVPQNYVAQIVIDEIRADWTTERGTLNNRDEAYFVLTGGTGSNTGYRPVNGGKIAPPPPEDYFQFWNETVINNIRLAELSLNAGESAFVTVVLREQDNAQLPAIKEAAIAAAAGIAAYFGAPTAGVAMEKAKSAAMQFYESLKQDGHQNIGSFSVRVVYRDGQRKVEWVSGSATELVHQDGSTALFKATDSDAQYIMRVSVK
;
A
#
# COMPACT_ATOMS: atom_id res chain seq x y z
N MET A 1 -8.45 -20.93 -9.47
CA MET A 1 -9.28 -20.27 -10.50
C MET A 1 -9.80 -19.00 -9.83
N SER A 2 -9.45 -17.82 -10.33
CA SER A 2 -9.89 -16.56 -9.70
C SER A 2 -11.41 -16.52 -9.65
N GLN A 3 -11.97 -16.27 -8.47
CA GLN A 3 -13.40 -16.13 -8.28
C GLN A 3 -13.73 -14.65 -8.22
N TRP A 4 -14.55 -14.20 -9.16
CA TRP A 4 -15.05 -12.85 -9.22
C TRP A 4 -16.51 -12.84 -8.79
N SER A 5 -16.85 -12.01 -7.82
CA SER A 5 -18.23 -11.78 -7.38
C SER A 5 -19.09 -11.18 -8.50
N GLY A 6 -20.42 -11.22 -8.35
CA GLY A 6 -21.33 -10.41 -9.17
C GLY A 6 -21.13 -8.91 -8.96
N TYR A 7 -21.61 -8.08 -9.89
CA TYR A 7 -21.63 -6.64 -9.66
C TYR A 7 -22.61 -6.30 -8.54
N THR A 8 -22.16 -5.50 -7.58
CA THR A 8 -22.96 -4.99 -6.47
C THR A 8 -23.11 -3.48 -6.62
N GLN A 9 -24.34 -2.99 -6.71
CA GLN A 9 -24.60 -1.55 -6.77
C GLN A 9 -24.28 -0.90 -5.40
N LEU A 10 -23.50 0.18 -5.41
CA LEU A 10 -23.07 0.90 -4.21
C LEU A 10 -23.89 2.17 -3.96
N GLY A 11 -25.20 2.02 -3.83
CA GLY A 11 -26.15 3.12 -3.59
C GLY A 11 -26.86 3.58 -4.85
N ASN A 12 -27.85 4.47 -4.70
CA ASN A 12 -28.76 4.86 -5.78
C ASN A 12 -28.37 6.15 -6.51
N GLU A 13 -27.31 6.83 -6.03
CA GLU A 13 -26.90 8.12 -6.57
C GLU A 13 -26.20 7.98 -7.93
N VAL A 14 -26.53 8.89 -8.83
CA VAL A 14 -25.84 9.03 -10.11
C VAL A 14 -24.54 9.80 -9.89
N ILE A 15 -23.43 9.22 -10.36
CA ILE A 15 -22.12 9.85 -10.31
C ILE A 15 -21.84 10.59 -11.62
N LYS A 16 -21.13 11.71 -11.55
CA LYS A 16 -20.81 12.56 -12.71
C LYS A 16 -19.51 12.15 -13.39
N TYR A 17 -18.52 11.75 -12.60
CA TYR A 17 -17.18 11.39 -13.04
C TYR A 17 -16.83 9.97 -12.58
N PRO A 18 -15.82 9.32 -13.21
CA PRO A 18 -15.33 8.02 -12.79
C PRO A 18 -14.93 7.99 -11.32
N PRO A 19 -15.12 6.85 -10.64
CA PRO A 19 -14.72 6.71 -9.24
C PRO A 19 -13.19 6.71 -9.09
N SER A 20 -12.73 7.06 -7.90
CA SER A 20 -11.33 6.91 -7.48
C SER A 20 -11.30 6.11 -6.18
N ALA A 21 -10.66 4.94 -6.18
CA ALA A 21 -10.60 4.07 -5.02
C ALA A 21 -9.18 3.95 -4.49
N VAL A 22 -9.05 3.92 -3.16
CA VAL A 22 -7.77 3.79 -2.47
C VAL A 22 -7.91 2.83 -1.30
N SER A 23 -6.83 2.12 -0.98
CA SER A 23 -6.68 1.39 0.25
C SER A 23 -5.57 1.99 1.09
N TRP A 24 -5.79 2.05 2.39
CA TRP A 24 -4.81 2.47 3.39
C TRP A 24 -4.48 1.35 4.39
N GLY A 25 -5.03 0.16 4.18
CA GLY A 25 -4.82 -0.97 5.07
C GLY A 25 -5.64 -2.21 4.70
N LEU A 26 -5.31 -3.32 5.36
CA LEU A 26 -6.02 -4.58 5.18
C LEU A 26 -7.51 -4.40 5.47
N ASN A 27 -8.34 -4.96 4.59
CA ASN A 27 -9.80 -4.89 4.66
C ASN A 27 -10.37 -3.47 4.60
N ARG A 28 -9.59 -2.46 4.19
CA ARG A 28 -10.03 -1.07 4.09
C ARG A 28 -9.95 -0.58 2.66
N ILE A 29 -11.07 -0.07 2.18
CA ILE A 29 -11.18 0.63 0.90
C ILE A 29 -12.00 1.87 1.15
N ASP A 30 -11.62 2.97 0.53
CA ASP A 30 -12.45 4.16 0.39
C ASP A 30 -12.60 4.44 -1.11
N VAL A 31 -13.83 4.62 -1.56
CA VAL A 31 -14.16 5.00 -2.94
C VAL A 31 -14.78 6.38 -2.95
N PHE A 32 -14.20 7.26 -3.76
CA PHE A 32 -14.57 8.65 -3.92
C PHE A 32 -15.26 8.86 -5.26
N VAL A 33 -16.37 9.61 -5.23
CA VAL A 33 -17.15 9.95 -6.42
C VAL A 33 -17.61 11.39 -6.35
N VAL A 34 -17.81 12.00 -7.52
CA VAL A 34 -18.44 13.31 -7.63
C VAL A 34 -19.89 13.11 -8.04
N GLY A 35 -20.82 13.64 -7.25
CA GLY A 35 -22.26 13.59 -7.55
C GLY A 35 -22.65 14.54 -8.70
N THR A 36 -23.86 14.40 -9.22
CA THR A 36 -24.44 15.31 -10.21
C THR A 36 -24.65 16.73 -9.67
N ASP A 37 -24.67 16.89 -8.35
CA ASP A 37 -24.67 18.16 -7.64
C ASP A 37 -23.26 18.79 -7.51
N ASN A 38 -22.25 18.17 -8.13
CA ASN A 38 -20.84 18.56 -8.12
C ASN A 38 -20.18 18.52 -6.73
N ARG A 39 -20.69 17.69 -5.83
CA ARG A 39 -20.07 17.47 -4.51
C ARG A 39 -19.29 16.17 -4.47
N LEU A 40 -18.25 16.15 -3.63
CA LEU A 40 -17.44 14.97 -3.39
C LEU A 40 -18.10 14.09 -2.32
N TYR A 41 -18.24 12.80 -2.61
CA TYR A 41 -18.76 11.79 -1.70
C TYR A 41 -17.75 10.66 -1.53
N THR A 42 -17.78 10.03 -0.36
CA THR A 42 -17.06 8.77 -0.11
C THR A 42 -18.00 7.67 0.34
N LYS A 43 -17.64 6.43 0.03
CA LYS A 43 -18.09 5.22 0.73
C LYS A 43 -16.85 4.45 1.18
N SER A 44 -16.90 3.87 2.38
CA SER A 44 -15.80 3.06 2.90
C SER A 44 -16.24 1.63 3.18
N TRP A 45 -15.34 0.69 2.89
CA TRP A 45 -15.42 -0.72 3.29
C TRP A 45 -14.59 -0.92 4.56
N ASN A 46 -15.14 -1.65 5.52
CA ASN A 46 -14.49 -1.93 6.81
C ASN A 46 -14.10 -3.40 7.01
N GLY A 47 -14.18 -4.23 5.97
CA GLY A 47 -13.97 -5.68 6.03
C GLY A 47 -15.25 -6.50 6.04
N THR A 48 -16.39 -5.90 6.40
CA THR A 48 -17.67 -6.60 6.51
C THR A 48 -18.81 -5.91 5.79
N LYS A 49 -18.82 -4.58 5.73
CA LYS A 49 -19.88 -3.80 5.09
C LYS A 49 -19.36 -2.48 4.52
N TRP A 50 -20.09 -2.00 3.52
CA TRP A 50 -19.96 -0.65 2.99
C TRP A 50 -20.71 0.34 3.88
N SER A 51 -20.14 1.54 4.07
CA SER A 51 -20.83 2.66 4.69
C SER A 51 -21.97 3.20 3.80
N SER A 52 -22.81 4.08 4.34
CA SER A 52 -23.62 4.98 3.53
C SER A 52 -22.73 5.95 2.74
N TYR A 53 -23.31 6.66 1.77
CA TYR A 53 -22.61 7.81 1.20
C TYR A 53 -22.39 8.86 2.28
N THR A 54 -21.15 9.34 2.38
CA THR A 54 -20.77 10.46 3.22
C THR A 54 -20.31 11.59 2.32
N GLN A 55 -21.03 12.70 2.33
CA GLN A 55 -20.61 13.92 1.65
C GLN A 55 -19.36 14.48 2.34
N LEU A 56 -18.31 14.75 1.57
CA LEU A 56 -17.05 15.29 2.09
C LEU A 56 -17.07 16.81 2.14
N GLY A 57 -17.87 17.33 3.08
CA GLY A 57 -18.02 18.75 3.40
C GLY A 57 -19.41 19.29 3.05
N ASN A 58 -19.89 20.29 3.81
CA ASN A 58 -21.08 21.08 3.47
C ASN A 58 -20.75 22.33 2.64
N GLU A 59 -19.46 22.50 2.35
CA GLU A 59 -18.89 23.65 1.69
C GLU A 59 -18.66 23.28 0.24
N LEU A 60 -19.18 24.10 -0.67
CA LEU A 60 -18.60 24.25 -2.00
C LEU A 60 -17.08 24.52 -1.85
N ILE A 61 -16.28 24.39 -2.91
CA ILE A 61 -14.83 24.65 -2.95
C ILE A 61 -14.53 26.15 -2.61
N SER A 62 -14.84 26.60 -1.40
CA SER A 62 -15.45 27.92 -1.08
C SER A 62 -16.94 28.00 -1.46
N SER A 63 -17.74 28.79 -0.72
CA SER A 63 -19.21 28.92 -0.84
C SER A 63 -19.83 29.21 -2.23
N ARG A 64 -19.03 29.27 -3.32
CA ARG A 64 -19.45 29.55 -4.69
C ARG A 64 -18.97 28.54 -5.76
N GLU A 65 -18.24 27.48 -5.40
CA GLU A 65 -17.48 26.67 -6.38
C GLU A 65 -17.72 25.14 -6.33
N ALA A 66 -17.77 24.48 -7.49
CA ALA A 66 -18.12 23.06 -7.65
C ALA A 66 -16.91 22.20 -8.06
N VAL A 67 -16.94 20.88 -7.79
CA VAL A 67 -15.92 19.95 -8.33
C VAL A 67 -16.19 19.71 -9.82
N VAL A 68 -15.16 19.90 -10.66
CA VAL A 68 -15.27 19.75 -12.13
C VAL A 68 -14.32 18.73 -12.75
N SER A 69 -13.57 17.99 -11.93
CA SER A 69 -12.65 16.94 -12.39
C SER A 69 -13.00 15.57 -11.83
N TRP A 70 -12.32 14.54 -12.34
CA TRP A 70 -12.21 13.27 -11.63
C TRP A 70 -11.41 13.47 -10.33
N VAL A 71 -11.57 12.52 -9.42
CA VAL A 71 -10.86 12.51 -8.14
C VAL A 71 -9.57 11.73 -8.28
N SER A 72 -8.48 12.22 -7.68
CA SER A 72 -7.29 11.42 -7.43
C SER A 72 -7.15 11.17 -5.93
N ALA A 73 -7.32 9.93 -5.50
CA ALA A 73 -7.15 9.53 -4.11
C ALA A 73 -5.81 8.81 -3.91
N VAL A 74 -5.13 9.10 -2.81
CA VAL A 74 -3.85 8.46 -2.44
C VAL A 74 -3.80 8.22 -0.94
N SER A 75 -3.10 7.18 -0.54
CA SER A 75 -2.75 6.92 0.86
C SER A 75 -1.24 6.74 0.96
N TRP A 76 -0.67 7.29 2.03
CA TRP A 76 0.74 7.08 2.39
C TRP A 76 0.92 6.25 3.66
N GLY A 77 -0.18 5.80 4.26
CA GLY A 77 -0.13 5.00 5.48
C GLY A 77 -1.50 4.75 6.10
N PRO A 78 -1.55 3.90 7.15
CA PRO A 78 -2.79 3.59 7.85
C PRO A 78 -3.50 4.83 8.35
N ASN A 79 -4.84 4.82 8.26
CA ASN A 79 -5.71 5.92 8.68
C ASN A 79 -5.45 7.26 7.96
N ARG A 80 -4.80 7.22 6.79
CA ARG A 80 -4.49 8.43 6.06
C ARG A 80 -4.84 8.33 4.60
N ILE A 81 -5.65 9.28 4.16
CA ILE A 81 -6.06 9.43 2.77
C ILE A 81 -5.98 10.92 2.44
N ASP A 82 -5.50 11.23 1.25
CA ASP A 82 -5.60 12.55 0.65
C ASP A 82 -6.33 12.41 -0.69
N VAL A 83 -7.28 13.31 -0.95
CA VAL A 83 -8.03 13.39 -2.20
C VAL A 83 -7.76 14.72 -2.87
N PHE A 84 -7.60 14.69 -4.19
CA PHE A 84 -7.31 15.85 -5.02
C PHE A 84 -8.40 16.02 -6.07
N VAL A 85 -8.88 17.25 -6.21
CA VAL A 85 -9.92 17.65 -7.16
C VAL A 85 -9.62 19.02 -7.73
N ILE A 86 -10.23 19.34 -8.88
CA ILE A 86 -10.20 20.68 -9.46
C ILE A 86 -11.55 21.36 -9.25
N GLY A 87 -11.49 22.60 -8.76
CA GLY A 87 -12.65 23.48 -8.59
C GLY A 87 -13.07 24.18 -9.88
N THR A 88 -14.26 24.79 -9.89
CA THR A 88 -14.76 25.60 -11.01
C THR A 88 -13.88 26.80 -11.34
N ASP A 89 -13.04 27.23 -10.41
CA ASP A 89 -11.99 28.25 -10.57
C ASP A 89 -10.72 27.71 -11.25
N SER A 90 -10.74 26.45 -11.69
CA SER A 90 -9.61 25.72 -12.26
C SER A 90 -8.42 25.59 -11.31
N ARG A 91 -8.63 25.62 -9.98
CA ARG A 91 -7.55 25.38 -9.01
C ARG A 91 -7.55 23.95 -8.50
N LEU A 92 -6.36 23.48 -8.10
CA LEU A 92 -6.18 22.23 -7.36
C LEU A 92 -6.59 22.40 -5.90
N TYR A 93 -7.43 21.50 -5.39
CA TYR A 93 -7.81 21.43 -3.98
C TYR A 93 -7.53 20.05 -3.41
N THR A 94 -7.23 20.01 -2.11
CA THR A 94 -7.09 18.77 -1.37
C THR A 94 -8.00 18.71 -0.14
N LYS A 95 -8.45 17.50 0.20
CA LYS A 95 -8.96 17.16 1.55
C LYS A 95 -8.17 15.96 2.05
N SER A 96 -8.04 15.86 3.36
CA SER A 96 -7.35 14.73 3.97
C SER A 96 -8.08 14.13 5.15
N TRP A 97 -7.97 12.82 5.31
CA TRP A 97 -8.46 12.05 6.44
C TRP A 97 -7.31 11.80 7.41
N ASP A 98 -7.51 12.08 8.70
CA ASP A 98 -6.49 11.91 9.75
C ASP A 98 -6.68 10.65 10.62
N GLY A 99 -7.66 9.80 10.27
CA GLY A 99 -8.08 8.66 11.09
C GLY A 99 -9.35 8.90 11.89
N THR A 100 -9.72 10.17 12.08
CA THR A 100 -10.87 10.57 12.89
C THR A 100 -11.83 11.47 12.12
N LYS A 101 -11.32 12.39 11.29
CA LYS A 101 -12.11 13.34 10.54
C LYS A 101 -11.47 13.72 9.21
N TRP A 102 -12.31 14.21 8.31
CA TRP A 102 -11.86 14.88 7.10
C TRP A 102 -11.56 16.35 7.39
N SER A 103 -10.48 16.87 6.80
CA SER A 103 -10.18 18.30 6.79
C SER A 103 -11.21 19.10 5.99
N GLY A 104 -11.15 20.43 6.12
CA GLY A 104 -11.70 21.34 5.11
C GLY A 104 -10.99 21.19 3.75
N TYR A 105 -11.53 21.85 2.72
CA TYR A 105 -10.79 21.99 1.46
C TYR A 105 -9.60 22.94 1.66
N THR A 106 -8.44 22.53 1.18
CA THR A 106 -7.24 23.36 1.11
C THR A 106 -6.89 23.59 -0.35
N GLN A 107 -6.92 24.85 -0.79
CA GLN A 107 -6.44 25.23 -2.12
C GLN A 107 -4.92 25.06 -2.20
N LEU A 108 -4.44 24.38 -3.24
CA LEU A 108 -3.04 24.08 -3.46
C LEU A 108 -2.44 24.99 -4.55
N GLY A 109 -2.54 26.30 -4.35
CA GLY A 109 -1.83 27.31 -5.15
C GLY A 109 -2.71 28.26 -5.97
N ASN A 110 -2.02 29.28 -6.49
CA ASN A 110 -2.33 30.38 -7.42
C ASN A 110 -2.68 30.08 -8.88
N GLU A 111 -2.52 28.84 -9.32
CA GLU A 111 -2.32 28.54 -10.73
C GLU A 111 -3.51 27.75 -11.28
N ALA A 112 -3.97 28.13 -12.48
CA ALA A 112 -5.03 27.41 -13.15
C ALA A 112 -4.47 26.12 -13.76
N VAL A 113 -5.13 25.01 -13.45
CA VAL A 113 -4.78 23.66 -13.87
C VAL A 113 -5.93 23.06 -14.67
N ILE A 114 -5.58 22.17 -15.58
CA ILE A 114 -6.47 21.42 -16.46
C ILE A 114 -6.24 19.93 -16.25
N GLU A 115 -7.17 19.12 -16.76
CA GLU A 115 -7.14 17.65 -16.70
C GLU A 115 -7.14 17.06 -15.28
N VAL A 116 -7.13 15.75 -15.17
CA VAL A 116 -7.24 15.04 -13.88
C VAL A 116 -5.90 15.07 -13.14
N PRO A 117 -5.85 15.44 -11.84
CA PRO A 117 -4.62 15.33 -11.05
C PRO A 117 -4.17 13.87 -10.94
N SER A 118 -2.86 13.64 -10.86
CA SER A 118 -2.29 12.31 -10.58
C SER A 118 -1.49 12.37 -9.29
N ALA A 119 -1.98 11.73 -8.23
CA ALA A 119 -1.31 11.72 -6.93
C ALA A 119 -0.64 10.36 -6.65
N VAL A 120 0.54 10.40 -6.05
CA VAL A 120 1.31 9.22 -5.67
C VAL A 120 1.97 9.42 -4.31
N SER A 121 2.14 8.34 -3.56
CA SER A 121 3.00 8.30 -2.38
C SER A 121 4.12 7.28 -2.58
N TRP A 122 5.31 7.63 -2.11
CA TRP A 122 6.47 6.74 -2.07
C TRP A 122 6.90 6.41 -0.64
N GLY A 123 6.19 6.93 0.37
CA GLY A 123 6.51 6.68 1.77
C GLY A 123 5.63 7.50 2.73
N PRO A 124 5.70 7.17 4.04
CA PRO A 124 4.96 7.90 5.06
C PRO A 124 5.23 9.39 5.01
N ASN A 125 4.20 10.20 5.29
CA ASN A 125 4.26 11.65 5.26
C ASN A 125 4.69 12.24 3.90
N ARG A 126 4.59 11.48 2.81
CA ARG A 126 4.96 11.95 1.47
C ARG A 126 3.89 11.71 0.44
N ILE A 127 3.48 12.80 -0.21
CA ILE A 127 2.61 12.79 -1.39
C ILE A 127 3.20 13.73 -2.43
N ASP A 128 3.20 13.29 -3.67
CA ASP A 128 3.46 14.14 -4.82
C ASP A 128 2.22 14.13 -5.71
N VAL A 129 1.73 15.31 -6.08
CA VAL A 129 0.57 15.48 -6.97
C VAL A 129 1.00 16.21 -8.23
N PHE A 130 0.66 15.61 -9.36
CA PHE A 130 0.98 16.10 -10.70
C PHE A 130 -0.27 16.67 -11.34
N VAL A 131 -0.14 17.83 -11.97
CA VAL A 131 -1.22 18.54 -12.66
C VAL A 131 -0.71 19.17 -13.94
N ILE A 132 -1.61 19.36 -14.90
CA ILE A 132 -1.30 20.03 -16.16
C ILE A 132 -1.76 21.48 -16.02
N GLY A 133 -0.91 22.45 -16.34
CA GLY A 133 -1.27 23.87 -16.36
C GLY A 133 -2.09 24.22 -17.60
N THR A 134 -2.77 25.37 -17.59
CA THR A 134 -3.45 25.90 -18.80
C THR A 134 -2.52 26.18 -19.97
N ASP A 135 -1.21 26.29 -19.73
CA ASP A 135 -0.15 26.33 -20.72
C ASP A 135 0.27 24.93 -21.25
N SER A 136 -0.50 23.91 -20.88
CA SER A 136 -0.27 22.49 -21.20
C SER A 136 1.05 21.92 -20.69
N ARG A 137 1.63 22.54 -19.65
CA ARG A 137 2.86 22.08 -19.00
C ARG A 137 2.58 21.26 -17.77
N LEU A 138 3.49 20.35 -17.45
CA LEU A 138 3.39 19.53 -16.26
C LEU A 138 3.97 20.26 -15.05
N TYR A 139 3.21 20.27 -13.96
CA TYR A 139 3.63 20.77 -12.66
C TYR A 139 3.48 19.72 -11.57
N THR A 140 4.30 19.82 -10.54
CA THR A 140 4.17 19.00 -9.32
C THR A 140 4.11 19.87 -8.06
N LYS A 141 3.37 19.38 -7.06
CA LYS A 141 3.45 19.82 -5.66
C LYS A 141 3.68 18.63 -4.76
N SER A 142 4.31 18.89 -3.64
CA SER A 142 4.85 17.86 -2.79
C SER A 142 4.53 18.15 -1.31
N TRP A 143 4.01 17.18 -0.56
CA TRP A 143 3.70 17.27 0.88
C TRP A 143 4.77 16.60 1.73
N ASP A 144 5.48 17.34 2.58
CA ASP A 144 6.65 16.84 3.33
C ASP A 144 6.37 16.29 4.75
N GLY A 145 5.09 16.13 5.09
CA GLY A 145 4.66 15.80 6.45
C GLY A 145 4.21 17.02 7.25
N THR A 146 4.62 18.22 6.83
CA THR A 146 4.32 19.47 7.52
C THR A 146 3.65 20.50 6.63
N LYS A 147 4.07 20.59 5.35
CA LYS A 147 3.58 21.58 4.41
C LYS A 147 3.63 21.09 2.96
N TRP A 148 2.82 21.74 2.13
CA TRP A 148 2.89 21.64 0.69
C TRP A 148 3.96 22.58 0.12
N SER A 149 4.72 22.09 -0.86
CA SER A 149 5.64 22.90 -1.66
C SER A 149 4.92 23.93 -2.53
N GLY A 150 5.67 24.88 -3.10
CA GLY A 150 5.24 25.61 -4.29
C GLY A 150 5.11 24.69 -5.51
N TYR A 151 4.50 25.18 -6.59
CA TYR A 151 4.52 24.45 -7.87
C TYR A 151 5.94 24.39 -8.42
N THR A 152 6.33 23.20 -8.87
CA THR A 152 7.56 22.99 -9.63
C THR A 152 7.18 22.54 -11.03
N GLN A 153 7.59 23.30 -12.04
CA GLN A 153 7.41 22.91 -13.43
C GLN A 153 8.34 21.74 -13.77
N LEU A 154 7.79 20.70 -14.39
CA LEU A 154 8.52 19.49 -14.77
C LEU A 154 8.73 19.34 -16.27
N SER A 155 7.92 20.03 -17.08
CA SER A 155 8.07 20.06 -18.54
C SER A 155 8.84 21.27 -19.04
N ASP A 156 9.70 21.05 -20.03
CA ASP A 156 10.17 22.11 -20.92
C ASP A 156 9.09 22.43 -21.95
N GLU A 157 9.28 23.47 -22.77
CA GLU A 157 8.26 23.97 -23.69
C GLU A 157 7.90 22.98 -24.83
N ALA A 158 8.64 21.88 -24.99
CA ALA A 158 8.54 21.00 -26.15
C ALA A 158 7.52 19.86 -25.97
N ILE A 159 7.10 19.54 -24.74
CA ILE A 159 6.14 18.46 -24.48
C ILE A 159 4.86 19.05 -23.89
N VAL A 160 3.89 19.30 -24.77
CA VAL A 160 2.49 19.53 -24.40
C VAL A 160 1.97 18.21 -23.82
N VAL A 161 1.41 18.21 -22.62
CA VAL A 161 1.01 16.97 -21.92
C VAL A 161 -0.50 16.82 -21.88
N GLY A 162 -1.03 15.67 -22.30
CA GLY A 162 -2.47 15.40 -22.28
C GLY A 162 -2.97 14.63 -21.05
N SER A 163 -2.16 13.73 -20.47
CA SER A 163 -2.50 13.02 -19.22
C SER A 163 -1.25 12.51 -18.52
N VAL A 164 -1.37 12.22 -17.21
CA VAL A 164 -0.26 11.74 -16.37
C VAL A 164 -0.69 10.50 -15.57
N SER A 165 0.16 9.48 -15.56
CA SER A 165 0.09 8.35 -14.64
C SER A 165 1.36 8.32 -13.79
N ALA A 166 1.22 8.57 -12.49
CA ALA A 166 2.32 8.52 -11.53
C ALA A 166 2.33 7.18 -10.78
N VAL A 167 3.52 6.64 -10.54
CA VAL A 167 3.74 5.41 -9.78
C VAL A 167 5.01 5.51 -8.93
N SER A 168 5.01 4.83 -7.78
CA SER A 168 6.22 4.61 -6.98
C SER A 168 6.44 3.12 -6.81
N TRP A 169 7.70 2.70 -6.80
CA TRP A 169 8.12 1.35 -6.45
C TRP A 169 8.94 1.30 -5.17
N GLY A 170 9.17 2.43 -4.51
CA GLY A 170 9.93 2.48 -3.27
C GLY A 170 10.25 3.90 -2.80
N PRO A 171 10.86 4.02 -1.60
CA PRO A 171 11.21 5.31 -1.03
C PRO A 171 12.08 6.16 -1.96
N ASN A 172 11.82 7.47 -1.96
CA ASN A 172 12.54 8.45 -2.77
C ASN A 172 12.43 8.21 -4.28
N ARG A 173 11.42 7.47 -4.74
CA ARG A 173 11.28 7.13 -6.14
C ARG A 173 9.88 7.33 -6.65
N ILE A 174 9.76 8.15 -7.68
CA ILE A 174 8.55 8.34 -8.46
C ILE A 174 8.92 8.22 -9.92
N ASP A 175 8.08 7.55 -10.70
CA ASP A 175 8.11 7.58 -12.15
C ASP A 175 6.76 8.10 -12.63
N ILE A 176 6.80 9.06 -13.55
CA ILE A 176 5.61 9.60 -14.19
C ILE A 176 5.63 9.23 -15.67
N PHE A 177 4.46 8.89 -16.18
CA PHE A 177 4.22 8.56 -17.58
C PHE A 177 3.23 9.55 -18.15
N MET A 178 3.56 10.11 -19.30
CA MET A 178 2.77 11.17 -19.91
C MET A 178 2.70 10.99 -21.41
N ILE A 179 1.59 11.43 -22.00
CA ILE A 179 1.38 11.38 -23.44
C ILE A 179 1.65 12.79 -23.99
N GLY A 180 2.55 12.88 -24.97
CA GLY A 180 2.76 14.11 -25.72
C GLY A 180 1.50 14.45 -26.52
N GLU A 181 0.95 15.63 -26.36
CA GLU A 181 -0.32 16.04 -26.98
C GLU A 181 -0.20 16.08 -28.52
N THR A 182 0.93 16.58 -29.02
CA THR A 182 1.15 16.78 -30.45
C THR A 182 1.54 15.49 -31.17
N ASP A 183 2.48 14.72 -30.61
CA ASP A 183 3.03 13.53 -31.26
C ASP A 183 2.40 12.22 -30.77
N ARG A 184 1.59 12.29 -29.71
CA ARG A 184 0.91 11.17 -29.06
C ARG A 184 1.89 10.10 -28.58
N ARG A 185 3.15 10.44 -28.29
CA ARG A 185 4.16 9.48 -27.82
C ARG A 185 4.11 9.34 -26.30
N LEU A 186 4.48 8.16 -25.79
CA LEU A 186 4.68 7.95 -24.36
C LEU A 186 6.03 8.49 -23.92
N TYR A 187 6.04 9.34 -22.91
CA TYR A 187 7.22 9.88 -22.25
C TYR A 187 7.26 9.47 -20.79
N THR A 188 8.47 9.30 -20.25
CA THR A 188 8.70 9.11 -18.82
C THR A 188 9.70 10.09 -18.24
N LYS A 189 9.52 10.43 -16.97
CA LYS A 189 10.45 11.19 -16.13
C LYS A 189 10.44 10.55 -14.75
N SER A 190 11.59 10.55 -14.08
CA SER A 190 11.71 9.90 -12.76
C SER A 190 12.42 10.75 -11.74
N TRP A 191 11.97 10.69 -10.49
CA TRP A 191 12.59 11.29 -9.32
C TRP A 191 13.48 10.26 -8.61
N ASP A 192 14.70 10.64 -8.22
CA ASP A 192 15.66 9.74 -7.54
C ASP A 192 15.88 10.06 -6.05
N GLY A 193 15.09 10.97 -5.48
CA GLY A 193 15.28 11.48 -4.12
C GLY A 193 15.94 12.86 -4.08
N THR A 194 16.61 13.24 -5.17
CA THR A 194 17.38 14.49 -5.25
C THR A 194 17.01 15.33 -6.45
N LYS A 195 16.71 14.71 -7.59
CA LYS A 195 16.39 15.41 -8.83
C LYS A 195 15.46 14.60 -9.72
N TRP A 196 14.82 15.31 -10.62
CA TRP A 196 14.11 14.69 -11.74
C TRP A 196 15.06 14.42 -12.91
N SER A 197 14.89 13.29 -13.58
CA SER A 197 15.58 12.97 -14.84
C SER A 197 15.16 13.91 -15.98
N SER A 198 15.85 13.86 -17.11
CA SER A 198 15.33 14.37 -18.38
C SER A 198 14.16 13.51 -18.87
N TYR A 199 13.43 14.01 -19.86
CA TYR A 199 12.43 13.21 -20.55
C TYR A 199 13.07 12.06 -21.33
N THR A 200 12.42 10.90 -21.26
CA THR A 200 12.76 9.74 -22.07
C THR A 200 11.52 9.29 -22.82
N GLN A 201 11.58 9.30 -24.15
CA GLN A 201 10.52 8.76 -25.00
C GLN A 201 10.56 7.22 -24.95
N LEU A 202 9.39 6.60 -24.76
CA LEU A 202 9.23 5.16 -24.55
C LEU A 202 8.67 4.42 -25.77
N GLY A 203 9.16 4.74 -26.96
CA GLY A 203 8.77 4.12 -28.23
C GLY A 203 8.20 5.13 -29.23
N ASN A 204 7.82 4.66 -30.41
CA ASN A 204 7.37 5.49 -31.53
C ASN A 204 5.87 5.37 -31.84
N GLU A 205 5.16 4.60 -31.03
CA GLU A 205 3.76 4.26 -31.17
C GLU A 205 2.87 5.41 -30.67
N SER A 206 1.75 5.64 -31.36
CA SER A 206 0.76 6.62 -30.93
C SER A 206 -0.09 6.03 -29.81
N VAL A 207 -0.08 6.70 -28.65
CA VAL A 207 -0.73 6.29 -27.42
C VAL A 207 -1.93 7.19 -27.14
N ALA A 208 -3.06 6.57 -26.83
CA ALA A 208 -4.29 7.26 -26.45
C ALA A 208 -4.45 7.38 -24.93
N SER A 209 -3.97 6.38 -24.19
CA SER A 209 -4.09 6.34 -22.73
C SER A 209 -2.99 5.50 -22.07
N THR A 210 -2.72 5.77 -20.78
CA THR A 210 -1.68 5.07 -20.03
C THR A 210 -2.10 4.81 -18.58
N SER A 211 -1.64 3.69 -18.02
CA SER A 211 -1.74 3.34 -16.60
C SER A 211 -0.48 2.60 -16.16
N ALA A 212 0.19 3.10 -15.14
CA ALA A 212 1.40 2.52 -14.59
C ALA A 212 1.16 1.89 -13.23
N VAL A 213 1.85 0.78 -12.96
CA VAL A 213 1.78 0.04 -11.70
C VAL A 213 3.16 -0.48 -11.33
N SER A 214 3.42 -0.62 -10.04
CA SER A 214 4.55 -1.36 -9.51
C SER A 214 4.05 -2.47 -8.61
N TRP A 215 4.72 -3.62 -8.67
CA TRP A 215 4.55 -4.72 -7.73
C TRP A 215 5.77 -4.92 -6.83
N GLY A 216 6.80 -4.08 -6.98
CA GLY A 216 8.01 -4.15 -6.17
C GLY A 216 9.11 -3.19 -6.65
N PRO A 217 10.10 -2.91 -5.80
CA PRO A 217 11.32 -2.20 -6.13
C PRO A 217 11.96 -2.57 -7.46
N ASN A 218 12.47 -1.53 -8.13
CA ASN A 218 13.07 -1.62 -9.46
C ASN A 218 12.14 -2.21 -10.53
N ARG A 219 10.83 -2.20 -10.31
CA ARG A 219 9.88 -2.76 -11.26
C ARG A 219 8.68 -1.85 -11.44
N ILE A 220 8.47 -1.49 -12.70
CA ILE A 220 7.28 -0.79 -13.18
C ILE A 220 6.78 -1.52 -14.41
N ASP A 221 5.48 -1.65 -14.53
CA ASP A 221 4.81 -2.01 -15.78
C ASP A 221 3.89 -0.86 -16.17
N VAL A 222 4.05 -0.36 -17.40
CA VAL A 222 3.18 0.66 -17.98
C VAL A 222 2.33 0.03 -19.06
N PHE A 223 1.01 0.18 -18.93
CA PHE A 223 0.01 -0.29 -19.86
C PHE A 223 -0.49 0.87 -20.69
N VAL A 224 -0.52 0.70 -22.00
CA VAL A 224 -1.03 1.73 -22.92
C VAL A 224 -2.08 1.16 -23.84
N VAL A 225 -3.08 1.98 -24.15
CA VAL A 225 -3.96 1.73 -25.29
C VAL A 225 -3.43 2.55 -26.46
N GLY A 226 -3.05 1.86 -27.53
CA GLY A 226 -2.63 2.49 -28.78
C GLY A 226 -3.79 3.14 -29.51
N ALA A 227 -3.50 4.09 -30.40
CA ALA A 227 -4.50 4.68 -31.30
C ALA A 227 -5.17 3.64 -32.23
N ASP A 228 -4.61 2.44 -32.32
CA ASP A 228 -5.12 1.28 -33.05
C ASP A 228 -6.10 0.41 -32.23
N GLY A 229 -6.45 0.84 -31.02
CA GLY A 229 -7.36 0.11 -30.13
C GLY A 229 -6.76 -1.16 -29.52
N ARG A 230 -5.43 -1.29 -29.49
CA ARG A 230 -4.72 -2.42 -28.89
C ARG A 230 -4.13 -2.07 -27.53
N LEU A 231 -4.13 -3.06 -26.63
CA LEU A 231 -3.48 -2.96 -25.33
C LEU A 231 -2.04 -3.43 -25.44
N TYR A 232 -1.09 -2.58 -25.05
CA TYR A 232 0.32 -2.90 -24.98
C TYR A 232 0.87 -2.72 -23.56
N THR A 233 1.99 -3.36 -23.26
CA THR A 233 2.76 -3.14 -22.04
C THR A 233 4.24 -2.91 -22.34
N LYS A 234 4.89 -2.10 -21.50
CA LYS A 234 6.35 -2.05 -21.34
C LYS A 234 6.67 -2.22 -19.86
N SER A 235 7.81 -2.83 -19.58
CA SER A 235 8.27 -3.02 -18.21
C SER A 235 9.69 -2.52 -17.99
N TRP A 236 9.93 -1.92 -16.83
CA TRP A 236 11.25 -1.58 -16.30
C TRP A 236 11.75 -2.71 -15.41
N ASP A 237 13.01 -3.13 -15.56
CA ASP A 237 13.62 -4.23 -14.78
C ASP A 237 14.66 -3.77 -13.74
N GLY A 238 14.79 -2.45 -13.53
CA GLY A 238 15.82 -1.85 -12.70
C GLY A 238 16.97 -1.27 -13.49
N THR A 239 17.13 -1.68 -14.75
CA THR A 239 18.24 -1.27 -15.61
C THR A 239 17.79 -0.73 -16.95
N LYS A 240 16.72 -1.28 -17.53
CA LYS A 240 16.22 -0.89 -18.85
C LYS A 240 14.72 -1.11 -19.00
N TRP A 241 14.16 -0.40 -19.95
CA TRP A 241 12.80 -0.62 -20.44
C TRP A 241 12.79 -1.74 -21.49
N SER A 242 11.77 -2.60 -21.43
CA SER A 242 11.49 -3.57 -22.49
C SER A 242 10.99 -2.89 -23.77
N GLY A 243 10.94 -3.67 -24.86
CA GLY A 243 10.10 -3.32 -26.02
C GLY A 243 8.61 -3.33 -25.66
N TYR A 244 7.76 -2.80 -26.54
CA TYR A 244 6.32 -2.97 -26.42
C TYR A 244 5.94 -4.43 -26.65
N ALA A 245 5.13 -4.99 -25.74
CA ALA A 245 4.49 -6.28 -25.91
C ALA A 245 2.98 -6.07 -26.04
N GLN A 246 2.38 -6.54 -27.12
CA GLN A 246 0.94 -6.52 -27.30
C GLN A 246 0.28 -7.55 -26.39
N LEU A 247 -0.68 -7.12 -25.59
CA LEU A 247 -1.44 -7.98 -24.68
C LEU A 247 -2.83 -8.35 -25.22
N GLY A 248 -3.36 -7.54 -26.14
CA GLY A 248 -4.65 -7.79 -26.77
C GLY A 248 -5.09 -6.66 -27.69
N SER A 249 -6.35 -6.73 -28.14
CA SER A 249 -6.97 -5.82 -29.10
C SER A 249 -8.41 -5.51 -28.70
N GLU A 250 -9.04 -4.60 -29.44
CA GLU A 250 -10.46 -4.23 -29.29
C GLU A 250 -10.77 -3.58 -27.94
N VAL A 251 -9.82 -2.77 -27.44
CA VAL A 251 -9.93 -2.03 -26.19
C VAL A 251 -10.28 -0.57 -26.45
N ILE A 252 -11.13 -0.01 -25.60
CA ILE A 252 -11.49 1.41 -25.56
C ILE A 252 -11.19 2.01 -24.18
N GLY A 253 -10.93 3.31 -24.14
CA GLY A 253 -10.79 4.08 -22.90
C GLY A 253 -9.43 3.94 -22.19
N LEU A 254 -9.44 4.16 -20.87
CA LEU A 254 -8.25 4.09 -20.03
C LEU A 254 -8.10 2.68 -19.43
N PRO A 255 -6.91 2.07 -19.49
CA PRO A 255 -6.63 0.87 -18.70
C PRO A 255 -6.54 1.26 -17.21
N SER A 256 -6.86 0.30 -16.33
CA SER A 256 -6.60 0.42 -14.89
C SER A 256 -5.76 -0.77 -14.45
N ALA A 257 -4.50 -0.52 -14.08
CA ALA A 257 -3.59 -1.55 -13.62
C ALA A 257 -3.44 -1.51 -12.10
N VAL A 258 -3.40 -2.68 -11.48
CA VAL A 258 -3.22 -2.84 -10.03
C VAL A 258 -2.32 -4.03 -9.73
N SER A 259 -1.55 -3.91 -8.66
CA SER A 259 -0.85 -5.03 -8.06
C SER A 259 -1.41 -5.27 -6.66
N TRP A 260 -1.65 -6.54 -6.34
CA TRP A 260 -2.02 -6.99 -5.00
C TRP A 260 -0.89 -7.77 -4.34
N GLY A 261 0.25 -7.92 -5.03
CA GLY A 261 1.39 -8.66 -4.53
C GLY A 261 2.56 -8.71 -5.52
N PRO A 262 3.74 -9.13 -5.05
CA PRO A 262 4.94 -9.21 -5.88
C PRO A 262 4.76 -10.19 -7.02
N ASN A 263 5.35 -9.85 -8.16
CA ASN A 263 5.27 -10.60 -9.41
C ASN A 263 3.82 -10.86 -9.87
N ARG A 264 2.88 -10.00 -9.48
CA ARG A 264 1.46 -10.09 -9.82
C ARG A 264 0.91 -8.73 -10.20
N ILE A 265 0.29 -8.70 -11.37
CA ILE A 265 -0.37 -7.52 -11.93
C ILE A 265 -1.67 -7.98 -12.57
N ASP A 266 -2.72 -7.20 -12.38
CA ASP A 266 -3.95 -7.33 -13.11
C ASP A 266 -4.21 -5.99 -13.82
N VAL A 267 -4.54 -6.05 -15.12
CA VAL A 267 -4.90 -4.88 -15.93
C VAL A 267 -6.33 -5.07 -16.41
N PHE A 268 -7.14 -4.05 -16.16
CA PHE A 268 -8.55 -4.00 -16.48
C PHE A 268 -8.78 -3.02 -17.63
N VAL A 269 -9.61 -3.43 -18.58
CA VAL A 269 -9.90 -2.67 -19.79
C VAL A 269 -11.35 -2.85 -20.21
N THR A 270 -11.89 -1.83 -20.86
CA THR A 270 -13.22 -1.90 -21.49
C THR A 270 -13.06 -2.34 -22.94
N GLY A 271 -13.82 -3.34 -23.36
CA GLY A 271 -13.88 -3.79 -24.76
C GLY A 271 -14.76 -2.88 -25.61
N THR A 272 -14.62 -2.96 -26.93
CA THR A 272 -15.50 -2.27 -27.91
C THR A 272 -16.98 -2.71 -27.81
N ASP A 273 -17.25 -3.84 -27.15
CA ASP A 273 -18.58 -4.36 -26.80
C ASP A 273 -19.15 -3.75 -25.50
N ASN A 274 -18.48 -2.74 -24.92
CA ASN A 274 -18.79 -2.11 -23.64
C ASN A 274 -18.81 -3.09 -22.45
N LYS A 275 -18.03 -4.17 -22.52
CA LYS A 275 -17.83 -5.12 -21.40
C LYS A 275 -16.46 -4.94 -20.77
N LEU A 276 -16.36 -5.34 -19.51
CA LEU A 276 -15.12 -5.28 -18.77
C LEU A 276 -14.33 -6.57 -18.92
N TYR A 277 -13.04 -6.42 -19.20
CA TYR A 277 -12.10 -7.52 -19.30
C TYR A 277 -10.92 -7.30 -18.37
N THR A 278 -10.34 -8.39 -17.90
CA THR A 278 -9.06 -8.38 -17.21
C THR A 278 -8.05 -9.28 -17.92
N LYS A 279 -6.79 -8.90 -17.84
CA LYS A 279 -5.64 -9.79 -18.02
C LYS A 279 -4.78 -9.71 -16.78
N PHE A 280 -4.15 -10.82 -16.42
CA PHE A 280 -3.20 -10.83 -15.32
C PHE A 280 -1.87 -11.46 -15.72
N TRP A 281 -0.80 -10.97 -15.11
CA TRP A 281 0.51 -11.59 -15.10
C TRP A 281 0.55 -12.61 -13.97
N ASP A 282 0.82 -13.87 -14.28
CA ASP A 282 0.82 -14.96 -13.29
C ASP A 282 2.16 -15.20 -12.59
N GLY A 283 3.18 -14.42 -12.97
CA GLY A 283 4.56 -14.59 -12.56
C GLY A 283 5.46 -15.14 -13.67
N THR A 284 4.86 -15.72 -14.71
CA THR A 284 5.56 -16.34 -15.85
C THR A 284 5.00 -15.91 -17.21
N LYS A 285 3.70 -15.64 -17.30
CA LYS A 285 3.02 -15.23 -18.52
C LYS A 285 1.79 -14.39 -18.24
N TRP A 286 1.35 -13.69 -19.28
CA TRP A 286 0.05 -13.02 -19.31
C TRP A 286 -1.07 -14.02 -19.60
N SER A 287 -2.19 -13.90 -18.89
CA SER A 287 -3.41 -14.66 -19.16
C SER A 287 -4.03 -14.28 -20.51
N GLY A 288 -5.02 -15.06 -20.96
CA GLY A 288 -6.02 -14.58 -21.94
C GLY A 288 -6.88 -13.46 -21.35
N TYR A 289 -7.70 -12.81 -22.19
CA TYR A 289 -8.75 -11.92 -21.67
C TYR A 289 -9.78 -12.75 -20.90
N ILE A 290 -10.15 -12.25 -19.72
CA ILE A 290 -11.21 -12.81 -18.89
C ILE A 290 -12.30 -11.76 -18.81
N LYS A 291 -13.49 -12.09 -19.31
CA LYS A 291 -14.67 -11.24 -19.22
C LYS A 291 -15.17 -11.18 -17.78
N LEU A 292 -15.49 -9.99 -17.29
CA LEU A 292 -15.91 -9.74 -15.91
C LEU A 292 -17.42 -9.53 -15.73
N GLY A 293 -18.20 -9.95 -16.72
CA GLY A 293 -19.67 -9.95 -16.68
C GLY A 293 -20.28 -9.42 -17.97
N ASP A 294 -21.60 -9.57 -18.07
CA ASP A 294 -22.39 -9.18 -19.25
C ASP A 294 -23.13 -7.85 -19.07
N GLU A 295 -23.04 -7.20 -17.93
CA GLU A 295 -23.73 -5.93 -17.70
C GLU A 295 -23.09 -4.79 -18.53
N PRO A 296 -23.90 -3.97 -19.24
CA PRO A 296 -23.38 -2.82 -19.96
C PRO A 296 -22.88 -1.76 -18.97
N LEU A 297 -21.57 -1.51 -18.99
CA LEU A 297 -20.97 -0.41 -18.26
C LEU A 297 -21.27 0.91 -18.99
N GLY A 298 -21.57 1.95 -18.23
CA GLY A 298 -21.90 3.28 -18.76
C GLY A 298 -20.69 4.11 -19.11
N SER A 299 -19.54 3.76 -18.54
CA SER A 299 -18.26 4.42 -18.77
C SER A 299 -17.17 3.40 -18.98
N ALA A 300 -16.26 3.69 -19.92
CA ALA A 300 -15.04 2.90 -20.14
C ALA A 300 -13.98 3.11 -19.03
N LEU A 301 -14.30 3.91 -18.01
CA LEU A 301 -13.38 4.38 -16.99
C LEU A 301 -13.72 3.74 -15.64
N LEU A 302 -12.70 3.17 -15.01
CA LEU A 302 -12.83 2.39 -13.80
C LEU A 302 -11.66 2.64 -12.85
N SER A 303 -11.86 2.28 -11.58
CA SER A 303 -10.81 2.26 -10.57
C SER A 303 -10.64 0.85 -10.02
N ALA A 304 -9.46 0.26 -10.22
CA ALA A 304 -9.05 -0.96 -9.56
C ALA A 304 -8.21 -0.63 -8.32
N VAL A 305 -8.44 -1.36 -7.23
CA VAL A 305 -7.68 -1.20 -6.00
C VAL A 305 -7.43 -2.56 -5.36
N SER A 306 -6.27 -2.72 -4.75
CA SER A 306 -6.00 -3.83 -3.86
C SER A 306 -5.86 -3.31 -2.44
N TRP A 307 -6.48 -4.01 -1.50
CA TRP A 307 -6.34 -3.74 -0.07
C TRP A 307 -5.63 -4.86 0.67
N GLY A 308 -5.22 -5.91 -0.03
CA GLY A 308 -4.57 -7.06 0.58
C GLY A 308 -4.17 -8.11 -0.45
N PRO A 309 -3.33 -9.08 -0.04
CA PRO A 309 -2.93 -10.18 -0.89
C PRO A 309 -4.15 -10.87 -1.49
N ASN A 310 -4.09 -11.15 -2.80
CA ASN A 310 -5.11 -11.89 -3.53
C ASN A 310 -6.47 -11.18 -3.63
N ARG A 311 -6.55 -9.91 -3.23
CA ARG A 311 -7.79 -9.13 -3.24
C ARG A 311 -7.68 -7.95 -4.18
N ILE A 312 -8.65 -7.87 -5.08
CA ILE A 312 -8.87 -6.72 -5.95
C ILE A 312 -10.34 -6.35 -5.86
N ASP A 313 -10.62 -5.07 -5.82
CA ASP A 313 -11.96 -4.53 -5.99
C ASP A 313 -11.96 -3.55 -7.17
N LEU A 314 -12.98 -3.66 -8.00
CA LEU A 314 -13.22 -2.79 -9.14
C LEU A 314 -14.39 -1.89 -8.85
N PHE A 315 -14.26 -0.63 -9.21
CA PHE A 315 -15.33 0.37 -9.12
C PHE A 315 -15.59 0.94 -10.50
N VAL A 316 -16.84 0.85 -10.93
CA VAL A 316 -17.28 1.21 -12.29
C VAL A 316 -18.56 2.02 -12.24
N GLN A 317 -18.72 2.91 -13.22
CA GLN A 317 -20.00 3.55 -13.49
C GLN A 317 -20.85 2.67 -14.41
N GLY A 318 -22.03 2.28 -13.95
CA GLY A 318 -23.03 1.56 -14.74
C GLY A 318 -23.65 2.47 -15.81
N SER A 319 -24.33 1.87 -16.79
CA SER A 319 -25.06 2.61 -17.85
C SER A 319 -26.23 3.43 -17.33
N ASP A 320 -26.72 3.13 -16.13
CA ASP A 320 -27.67 3.93 -15.38
C ASP A 320 -27.01 5.09 -14.60
N GLY A 321 -25.70 5.29 -14.77
CA GLY A 321 -24.92 6.33 -14.14
C GLY A 321 -24.54 6.08 -12.68
N LYS A 322 -24.88 4.92 -12.10
CA LYS A 322 -24.61 4.60 -10.69
C LYS A 322 -23.28 3.89 -10.48
N LEU A 323 -22.80 3.90 -9.24
CA LEU A 323 -21.59 3.22 -8.84
C LEU A 323 -21.85 1.72 -8.62
N TYR A 324 -21.05 0.86 -9.23
CA TYR A 324 -21.02 -0.58 -8.97
C TYR A 324 -19.63 -1.01 -8.52
N THR A 325 -19.59 -2.02 -7.64
CA THR A 325 -18.36 -2.71 -7.27
C THR A 325 -18.37 -4.17 -7.69
N LYS A 326 -17.18 -4.71 -7.96
CA LYS A 326 -16.94 -6.12 -8.21
C LYS A 326 -15.66 -6.55 -7.52
N SER A 327 -15.77 -7.47 -6.58
CA SER A 327 -14.64 -8.00 -5.83
C SER A 327 -14.11 -9.27 -6.48
N GLY A 328 -12.79 -9.38 -6.59
CA GLY A 328 -12.06 -10.56 -6.99
C GLY A 328 -11.32 -11.16 -5.79
N GLU A 329 -11.52 -12.46 -5.57
CA GLU A 329 -10.68 -13.29 -4.73
C GLU A 329 -9.83 -14.19 -5.63
N ILE A 330 -8.56 -13.84 -5.72
CA ILE A 330 -7.67 -14.38 -6.73
C ILE A 330 -6.94 -15.57 -6.11
N SER A 331 -7.39 -16.78 -6.43
CA SER A 331 -6.65 -17.98 -6.04
C SER A 331 -5.31 -18.02 -6.79
N VAL A 332 -4.23 -17.71 -6.08
CA VAL A 332 -2.86 -17.88 -6.58
C VAL A 332 -2.45 -19.35 -6.40
N PRO A 333 -1.69 -19.94 -7.33
CA PRO A 333 -1.00 -21.19 -7.07
C PRO A 333 -0.07 -21.03 -5.84
N GLN A 334 -0.42 -21.70 -4.74
CA GLN A 334 0.34 -21.93 -3.50
C GLN A 334 1.27 -20.77 -3.06
N ASN A 335 0.68 -19.75 -2.44
CA ASN A 335 1.43 -18.89 -1.54
C ASN A 335 1.61 -19.64 -0.21
N TYR A 336 2.84 -19.68 0.30
CA TYR A 336 3.07 -20.15 1.65
C TYR A 336 2.71 -19.03 2.61
N VAL A 337 1.69 -19.26 3.45
CA VAL A 337 1.30 -18.32 4.51
C VAL A 337 2.01 -18.75 5.78
N ALA A 338 2.89 -17.90 6.28
CA ALA A 338 3.56 -18.09 7.56
C ALA A 338 2.76 -17.39 8.66
N GLN A 339 2.29 -18.13 9.65
CA GLN A 339 1.72 -17.54 10.86
C GLN A 339 2.73 -17.60 11.99
N ILE A 340 3.13 -16.44 12.52
CA ILE A 340 4.01 -16.36 13.69
C ILE A 340 3.11 -16.31 14.92
N VAL A 341 3.20 -17.35 15.75
CA VAL A 341 2.34 -17.55 16.91
C VAL A 341 3.20 -17.78 18.13
N ILE A 342 2.91 -17.07 19.22
CA ILE A 342 3.34 -17.52 20.54
C ILE A 342 2.36 -18.59 20.95
N ASP A 343 2.79 -19.85 20.84
CA ASP A 343 1.98 -20.98 21.25
C ASP A 343 1.72 -20.92 22.74
N GLU A 344 2.74 -20.55 23.50
CA GLU A 344 2.73 -20.47 24.95
C GLU A 344 3.71 -19.39 25.44
N ILE A 345 3.28 -18.55 26.38
CA ILE A 345 4.16 -17.69 27.16
C ILE A 345 3.80 -17.82 28.65
N ARG A 346 4.84 -18.00 29.47
CA ARG A 346 4.76 -18.09 30.92
C ARG A 346 5.75 -17.14 31.57
N ALA A 347 5.37 -16.56 32.72
CA ALA A 347 6.27 -15.80 33.57
C ALA A 347 6.57 -16.59 34.87
N ASP A 348 7.86 -16.77 35.17
CA ASP A 348 8.39 -17.38 36.38
C ASP A 348 9.04 -16.30 37.25
N TRP A 349 8.44 -16.00 38.39
CA TRP A 349 8.87 -14.91 39.26
C TRP A 349 10.04 -15.31 40.16
N THR A 350 11.01 -14.41 40.33
CA THR A 350 12.27 -14.68 41.05
C THR A 350 12.28 -14.15 42.49
N THR A 351 11.30 -13.32 42.90
CA THR A 351 11.17 -12.75 44.24
C THR A 351 9.87 -13.19 44.94
N GLU A 352 9.93 -13.41 46.27
CA GLU A 352 8.74 -13.72 47.08
C GLU A 352 7.81 -12.50 47.20
N ARG A 353 6.50 -12.74 47.05
CA ARG A 353 5.43 -11.74 46.89
C ARG A 353 5.52 -10.53 47.84
N GLY A 354 5.65 -9.34 47.25
CA GLY A 354 5.02 -8.10 47.73
C GLY A 354 3.77 -7.79 46.90
N THR A 355 2.80 -7.08 47.45
CA THR A 355 1.49 -6.77 46.83
C THR A 355 1.56 -6.26 45.39
N LEU A 356 0.62 -6.76 44.56
CA LEU A 356 0.25 -6.30 43.21
C LEU A 356 0.68 -4.88 42.89
N ASN A 357 1.62 -4.73 41.96
CA ASN A 357 1.92 -3.46 41.32
C ASN A 357 1.76 -3.60 39.79
N ASN A 358 1.78 -2.48 39.10
CA ASN A 358 1.60 -2.29 37.65
C ASN A 358 2.65 -2.99 36.75
N ARG A 359 3.50 -3.87 37.30
CA ARG A 359 4.58 -4.56 36.58
C ARG A 359 4.20 -5.93 36.01
N ASP A 360 2.92 -6.30 36.13
CA ASP A 360 2.39 -7.61 35.74
C ASP A 360 1.80 -7.61 34.30
N GLU A 361 2.10 -6.57 33.51
CA GLU A 361 1.40 -6.21 32.28
C GLU A 361 2.35 -6.16 31.08
N ALA A 362 2.18 -7.04 30.08
CA ALA A 362 3.06 -7.06 28.92
C ALA A 362 2.35 -7.03 27.57
N TYR A 363 3.03 -6.48 26.56
CA TYR A 363 2.57 -6.47 25.17
C TYR A 363 3.75 -6.73 24.23
N PHE A 364 3.43 -7.01 22.96
CA PHE A 364 4.44 -7.22 21.94
C PHE A 364 4.46 -6.07 20.96
N VAL A 365 5.63 -5.59 20.59
CA VAL A 365 5.80 -4.71 19.43
C VAL A 365 6.55 -5.48 18.38
N LEU A 366 6.09 -5.42 17.14
CA LEU A 366 6.75 -6.10 16.04
C LEU A 366 6.95 -5.19 14.86
N THR A 367 8.01 -5.46 14.12
CA THR A 367 8.34 -4.83 12.84
C THR A 367 8.94 -5.89 11.94
N GLY A 368 8.95 -5.65 10.64
CA GLY A 368 9.43 -6.62 9.67
C GLY A 368 8.58 -6.67 8.42
N GLY A 369 8.58 -7.79 7.72
CA GLY A 369 7.81 -7.95 6.50
C GLY A 369 8.30 -9.11 5.65
N THR A 370 7.80 -9.17 4.43
CA THR A 370 8.18 -10.17 3.42
C THR A 370 8.83 -9.50 2.23
N GLY A 371 9.71 -10.20 1.54
CA GLY A 371 10.40 -9.61 0.41
C GLY A 371 11.44 -10.50 -0.25
N SER A 372 12.09 -9.92 -1.25
CA SER A 372 13.21 -10.47 -2.01
C SER A 372 14.16 -9.34 -2.40
N ASN A 373 15.22 -9.66 -3.13
CA ASN A 373 16.18 -8.67 -3.67
C ASN A 373 15.54 -7.57 -4.52
N THR A 374 14.32 -7.79 -5.00
CA THR A 374 13.57 -6.86 -5.84
C THR A 374 12.32 -6.30 -5.14
N GLY A 375 12.09 -6.60 -3.85
CA GLY A 375 10.99 -5.95 -3.17
C GLY A 375 10.72 -6.28 -1.72
N TYR A 376 10.02 -5.37 -1.03
CA TYR A 376 9.68 -5.48 0.38
C TYR A 376 8.22 -5.06 0.63
N ARG A 377 7.52 -5.86 1.43
CA ARG A 377 6.17 -5.62 1.96
C ARG A 377 6.28 -5.57 3.48
N PRO A 378 6.14 -4.40 4.12
CA PRO A 378 6.18 -4.32 5.57
C PRO A 378 4.99 -5.07 6.17
N VAL A 379 5.22 -5.70 7.32
CA VAL A 379 4.14 -6.18 8.17
C VAL A 379 3.51 -4.96 8.84
N ASN A 380 2.19 -4.85 8.81
CA ASN A 380 1.48 -3.84 9.59
C ASN A 380 1.47 -4.29 11.05
N GLY A 381 2.48 -3.89 11.83
CA GLY A 381 2.58 -4.22 13.24
C GLY A 381 3.06 -3.01 14.04
N GLY A 382 2.25 -2.57 14.99
CA GLY A 382 2.56 -1.50 15.92
C GLY A 382 1.72 -1.73 17.16
N LYS A 383 2.31 -2.42 18.16
CA LYS A 383 1.69 -3.02 19.35
C LYS A 383 0.67 -4.15 19.05
N ILE A 384 0.89 -5.32 19.66
CA ILE A 384 -0.01 -6.48 19.75
C ILE A 384 -0.34 -6.70 21.22
N ALA A 385 -1.62 -6.68 21.53
CA ALA A 385 -2.21 -6.82 22.84
C ALA A 385 -3.53 -7.63 22.69
N PRO A 386 -4.17 -8.10 23.79
CA PRO A 386 -5.49 -8.70 23.68
C PRO A 386 -6.52 -7.72 23.09
N PRO A 387 -7.66 -8.23 22.58
CA PRO A 387 -8.76 -7.38 22.13
C PRO A 387 -9.30 -6.52 23.27
N PRO A 388 -9.86 -5.32 23.00
CA PRO A 388 -10.47 -4.47 24.03
C PRO A 388 -11.53 -5.21 24.87
N PRO A 389 -11.70 -4.86 26.16
CA PRO A 389 -11.21 -3.65 26.83
C PRO A 389 -9.75 -3.70 27.31
N GLU A 390 -9.10 -4.87 27.30
CA GLU A 390 -7.72 -5.02 27.73
C GLU A 390 -6.73 -4.48 26.68
N ASP A 391 -5.62 -3.85 27.11
CA ASP A 391 -4.58 -3.36 26.20
C ASP A 391 -3.18 -3.93 26.48
N TYR A 392 -3.12 -4.99 27.31
CA TYR A 392 -1.95 -5.79 27.66
C TYR A 392 -2.35 -7.19 28.15
N PHE A 393 -1.40 -8.11 28.15
CA PHE A 393 -1.52 -9.43 28.75
C PHE A 393 -1.07 -9.39 30.23
N GLN A 394 -1.88 -9.93 31.13
CA GLN A 394 -1.55 -10.03 32.56
C GLN A 394 -0.86 -11.35 32.89
N PHE A 395 0.28 -11.28 33.59
CA PHE A 395 1.05 -12.45 33.99
C PHE A 395 1.07 -12.63 35.51
N TRP A 396 0.49 -13.73 36.00
CA TRP A 396 0.64 -14.18 37.40
C TRP A 396 1.64 -15.33 37.48
N ASN A 397 2.10 -15.67 38.69
CA ASN A 397 2.94 -16.86 38.86
C ASN A 397 2.23 -18.11 38.31
N GLU A 398 2.94 -18.86 37.46
CA GLU A 398 2.42 -20.02 36.71
C GLU A 398 1.31 -19.71 35.69
N THR A 399 1.03 -18.43 35.39
CA THR A 399 0.11 -18.08 34.31
C THR A 399 0.70 -18.45 32.97
N VAL A 400 -0.11 -19.14 32.18
CA VAL A 400 0.23 -19.57 30.84
C VAL A 400 -0.76 -18.95 29.87
N ILE A 401 -0.26 -18.09 28.98
CA ILE A 401 -1.06 -17.50 27.91
C ILE A 401 -0.71 -18.20 26.61
N ASN A 402 -1.74 -18.61 25.88
CA ASN A 402 -1.58 -19.43 24.69
C ASN A 402 -2.12 -18.73 23.43
N ASN A 403 -1.61 -19.15 22.27
CA ASN A 403 -2.13 -18.80 20.95
C ASN A 403 -2.18 -17.29 20.64
N ILE A 404 -1.15 -16.53 21.03
CA ILE A 404 -1.05 -15.12 20.63
C ILE A 404 -0.55 -15.06 19.18
N ARG A 405 -1.44 -14.66 18.26
CA ARG A 405 -1.08 -14.47 16.85
C ARG A 405 -0.37 -13.13 16.69
N LEU A 406 0.92 -13.18 16.35
CA LEU A 406 1.74 -11.98 16.18
C LEU A 406 1.65 -11.44 14.75
N ALA A 407 1.80 -12.29 13.75
CA ALA A 407 1.80 -11.88 12.35
C ALA A 407 1.33 -13.00 11.42
N GLU A 408 0.73 -12.61 10.30
CA GLU A 408 0.41 -13.49 9.17
C GLU A 408 1.07 -12.93 7.91
N LEU A 409 1.92 -13.73 7.29
CA LEU A 409 2.83 -13.31 6.23
C LEU A 409 2.62 -14.17 5.00
N SER A 410 2.20 -13.58 3.90
CA SER A 410 2.11 -14.27 2.62
C SER A 410 3.46 -14.24 1.90
N LEU A 411 4.02 -15.41 1.58
CA LEU A 411 5.24 -15.57 0.81
C LEU A 411 4.95 -16.24 -0.54
N ASN A 412 5.49 -15.65 -1.59
CA ASN A 412 5.62 -16.27 -2.90
C ASN A 412 6.89 -17.15 -2.93
N ALA A 413 6.95 -18.08 -3.88
CA ALA A 413 8.18 -18.83 -4.13
C ALA A 413 9.35 -17.88 -4.44
N GLY A 414 10.48 -18.06 -3.77
CA GLY A 414 11.67 -17.20 -3.89
C GLY A 414 11.83 -16.18 -2.76
N GLU A 415 10.75 -15.88 -2.03
CA GLU A 415 10.74 -14.82 -1.02
C GLU A 415 11.22 -15.28 0.36
N SER A 416 11.49 -14.29 1.20
CA SER A 416 11.71 -14.48 2.62
C SER A 416 10.82 -13.54 3.42
N ALA A 417 10.50 -13.93 4.65
CA ALA A 417 9.96 -13.09 5.69
C ALA A 417 11.04 -12.85 6.73
N PHE A 418 11.03 -11.67 7.33
CA PHE A 418 11.81 -11.38 8.52
C PHE A 418 10.94 -10.55 9.46
N VAL A 419 10.75 -11.01 10.69
CA VAL A 419 10.00 -10.30 11.72
C VAL A 419 10.84 -10.23 12.98
N THR A 420 10.94 -9.05 13.56
CA THR A 420 11.49 -8.81 14.88
C THR A 420 10.34 -8.49 15.82
N VAL A 421 10.34 -9.14 16.98
CA VAL A 421 9.34 -8.99 18.04
C VAL A 421 10.06 -8.57 19.31
N VAL A 422 9.53 -7.55 19.98
CA VAL A 422 9.99 -7.04 21.27
C VAL A 422 8.87 -7.23 22.27
N LEU A 423 9.12 -7.98 23.33
CA LEU A 423 8.25 -8.10 24.49
C LEU A 423 8.55 -6.92 25.44
N ARG A 424 7.50 -6.26 25.91
CA ARG A 424 7.61 -5.03 26.71
C ARG A 424 6.65 -5.04 27.88
N GLU A 425 7.07 -4.42 28.96
CA GLU A 425 6.23 -4.07 30.10
C GLU A 425 5.40 -2.81 29.77
N GLN A 426 4.19 -2.72 30.33
CA GLN A 426 3.29 -1.59 30.16
C GLN A 426 3.31 -0.68 31.39
N ASP A 427 3.79 0.56 31.23
CA ASP A 427 3.86 1.53 32.34
C ASP A 427 3.17 2.89 32.10
N ASN A 428 2.58 3.12 30.91
CA ASN A 428 1.57 4.15 30.56
C ASN A 428 1.65 4.54 29.07
N ALA A 429 0.55 4.40 28.33
CA ALA A 429 0.42 4.48 26.88
C ALA A 429 1.17 5.60 26.12
N GLN A 430 2.08 5.22 25.20
CA GLN A 430 2.55 6.07 24.08
C GLN A 430 2.51 5.33 22.73
N LEU A 431 1.30 5.07 22.23
CA LEU A 431 1.10 4.42 20.93
C LEU A 431 1.76 5.14 19.73
N PRO A 432 1.81 6.50 19.67
CA PRO A 432 2.43 7.20 18.54
C PRO A 432 3.94 6.94 18.41
N ALA A 433 4.70 7.03 19.51
CA ALA A 433 6.15 6.81 19.51
C ALA A 433 6.52 5.38 19.09
N ILE A 434 5.76 4.38 19.57
CA ILE A 434 5.92 2.97 19.21
C ILE A 434 5.71 2.77 17.70
N LYS A 435 4.72 3.44 17.11
CA LYS A 435 4.46 3.37 15.66
C LYS A 435 5.60 3.98 14.86
N GLU A 436 6.11 5.15 15.27
CA GLU A 436 7.25 5.80 14.61
C GLU A 436 8.52 4.93 14.67
N ALA A 437 8.82 4.36 15.84
CA ALA A 437 9.92 3.43 16.03
C ALA A 437 9.79 2.18 15.13
N ALA A 438 8.59 1.58 15.08
CA ALA A 438 8.32 0.42 14.23
C ALA A 438 8.47 0.72 12.74
N ILE A 439 8.05 1.91 12.30
CA ILE A 439 8.20 2.38 10.91
C ILE A 439 9.68 2.61 10.56
N ALA A 440 10.44 3.28 11.42
CA ALA A 440 11.86 3.52 11.21
C ALA A 440 12.64 2.20 11.11
N ALA A 441 12.33 1.24 11.98
CA ALA A 441 12.90 -0.10 11.93
C ALA A 441 12.50 -0.89 10.68
N ALA A 442 11.24 -0.78 10.24
CA ALA A 442 10.77 -1.40 9.01
C ALA A 442 11.55 -0.89 7.79
N ALA A 443 11.89 0.40 7.75
CA ALA A 443 12.76 0.96 6.71
C ALA A 443 14.18 0.34 6.75
N GLY A 444 14.74 0.12 7.94
CA GLY A 444 16.00 -0.60 8.10
C GLY A 444 15.94 -2.06 7.61
N ILE A 445 14.84 -2.75 7.90
CA ILE A 445 14.59 -4.12 7.42
C ILE A 445 14.32 -4.15 5.91
N ALA A 446 13.74 -3.11 5.31
CA ALA A 446 13.64 -3.01 3.85
C ALA A 446 15.03 -3.09 3.18
N ALA A 447 16.05 -2.51 3.80
CA ALA A 447 17.43 -2.57 3.32
C ALA A 447 18.07 -3.97 3.44
N TYR A 448 17.52 -4.86 4.28
CA TYR A 448 17.87 -6.29 4.31
C TYR A 448 17.42 -6.96 3.01
N PHE A 449 16.18 -6.70 2.57
CA PHE A 449 15.64 -7.34 1.38
C PHE A 449 16.34 -6.89 0.10
N GLY A 450 16.77 -5.62 0.02
CA GLY A 450 17.56 -5.12 -1.11
C GLY A 450 19.07 -5.40 -1.06
N ALA A 451 19.56 -6.25 -0.15
CA ALA A 451 20.99 -6.49 0.01
C ALA A 451 21.57 -7.44 -1.07
N PRO A 452 22.83 -7.22 -1.52
CA PRO A 452 23.41 -7.97 -2.64
C PRO A 452 23.76 -9.43 -2.29
N THR A 453 23.98 -9.74 -1.01
CA THR A 453 24.31 -11.10 -0.54
C THR A 453 23.57 -11.42 0.75
N ALA A 454 23.38 -12.72 1.02
CA ALA A 454 22.70 -13.19 2.24
C ALA A 454 23.43 -12.76 3.54
N GLY A 455 24.77 -12.67 3.50
CA GLY A 455 25.57 -12.22 4.65
C GLY A 455 25.32 -10.76 4.98
N VAL A 456 25.41 -9.88 3.97
CA VAL A 456 25.12 -8.44 4.14
C VAL A 456 23.67 -8.22 4.54
N ALA A 457 22.74 -9.00 3.98
CA ALA A 457 21.35 -8.97 4.39
C ALA A 457 21.27 -9.22 5.90
N MET A 458 21.78 -10.36 6.37
CA MET A 458 21.68 -10.78 7.77
C MET A 458 22.29 -9.75 8.75
N GLU A 459 23.42 -9.13 8.41
CA GLU A 459 24.01 -8.07 9.24
C GLU A 459 23.10 -6.84 9.34
N LYS A 460 22.50 -6.40 8.23
CA LYS A 460 21.56 -5.28 8.22
C LYS A 460 20.30 -5.58 9.02
N ALA A 461 19.74 -6.79 8.89
CA ALA A 461 18.58 -7.19 9.68
C ALA A 461 18.87 -7.22 11.18
N LYS A 462 20.02 -7.78 11.59
CA LYS A 462 20.45 -7.75 13.00
C LYS A 462 20.61 -6.31 13.49
N SER A 463 21.23 -5.45 12.69
CA SER A 463 21.45 -4.03 13.03
C SER A 463 20.12 -3.30 13.18
N ALA A 464 19.19 -3.48 12.25
CA ALA A 464 17.86 -2.88 12.31
C ALA A 464 17.04 -3.39 13.50
N ALA A 465 17.11 -4.69 13.81
CA ALA A 465 16.45 -5.28 14.98
C ALA A 465 17.01 -4.71 16.30
N MET A 466 18.33 -4.52 16.41
CA MET A 466 18.95 -3.89 17.58
C MET A 466 18.55 -2.41 17.69
N GLN A 467 18.57 -1.65 16.59
CA GLN A 467 18.12 -0.26 16.58
C GLN A 467 16.65 -0.14 16.98
N PHE A 468 15.80 -1.04 16.49
CA PHE A 468 14.39 -1.11 16.89
C PHE A 468 14.24 -1.30 18.38
N TYR A 469 14.92 -2.31 18.95
CA TYR A 469 14.93 -2.56 20.38
C TYR A 469 15.37 -1.31 21.17
N GLU A 470 16.49 -0.69 20.80
CA GLU A 470 17.00 0.50 21.51
C GLU A 470 16.09 1.72 21.36
N SER A 471 15.47 1.92 20.20
CA SER A 471 14.54 3.04 19.97
C SER A 471 13.35 3.03 20.90
N LEU A 472 12.89 1.84 21.28
CA LEU A 472 11.75 1.67 22.17
C LEU A 472 12.08 2.08 23.61
N LYS A 473 13.35 2.02 24.07
CA LYS A 473 13.71 2.46 25.44
C LYS A 473 13.48 3.95 25.70
N GLN A 474 13.31 4.76 24.66
CA GLN A 474 13.18 6.22 24.79
C GLN A 474 11.77 6.67 25.23
N ASP A 475 10.78 5.78 25.19
CA ASP A 475 9.38 6.11 25.53
C ASP A 475 9.02 5.90 27.01
N GLY A 476 10.00 5.50 27.83
CA GLY A 476 9.84 5.29 29.27
C GLY A 476 9.34 3.89 29.66
N HIS A 477 9.05 2.99 28.72
CA HIS A 477 8.66 1.59 29.02
C HIS A 477 9.87 0.66 28.95
N GLN A 478 9.88 -0.36 29.82
CA GLN A 478 10.95 -1.34 29.87
C GLN A 478 10.78 -2.40 28.77
N ASN A 479 11.86 -2.65 28.03
CA ASN A 479 11.95 -3.82 27.16
C ASN A 479 12.35 -5.03 27.99
N ILE A 480 11.58 -6.10 27.90
CA ILE A 480 11.84 -7.37 28.60
C ILE A 480 12.77 -8.24 27.77
N GLY A 481 12.52 -8.32 26.46
CA GLY A 481 13.29 -9.17 25.57
C GLY A 481 12.89 -9.01 24.11
N SER A 482 13.65 -9.62 23.22
CA SER A 482 13.34 -9.63 21.80
C SER A 482 13.82 -10.88 21.10
N PHE A 483 13.15 -11.22 20.01
CA PHE A 483 13.60 -12.26 19.10
C PHE A 483 13.28 -11.87 17.67
N SER A 484 13.93 -12.53 16.73
CA SER A 484 13.58 -12.42 15.32
C SER A 484 13.41 -13.80 14.69
N VAL A 485 12.51 -13.87 13.73
CA VAL A 485 12.29 -15.05 12.91
C VAL A 485 12.42 -14.69 11.45
N ARG A 486 13.16 -15.54 10.73
CA ARG A 486 13.26 -15.48 9.28
C ARG A 486 12.60 -16.72 8.70
N VAL A 487 11.74 -16.54 7.71
CA VAL A 487 11.10 -17.64 6.99
C VAL A 487 11.45 -17.53 5.52
N VAL A 488 12.13 -18.51 4.96
CA VAL A 488 12.49 -18.55 3.53
C VAL A 488 11.59 -19.55 2.84
N TYR A 489 10.93 -19.15 1.76
CA TYR A 489 10.11 -20.06 0.95
C TYR A 489 10.68 -20.14 -0.47
N ARG A 490 11.25 -21.30 -0.83
CA ARG A 490 11.86 -21.54 -2.15
C ARG A 490 11.52 -22.95 -2.62
N ASP A 491 11.14 -23.07 -3.89
CA ASP A 491 10.92 -24.35 -4.57
C ASP A 491 9.96 -25.29 -3.81
N GLY A 492 8.90 -24.74 -3.22
CA GLY A 492 7.92 -25.49 -2.44
C GLY A 492 8.39 -25.93 -1.05
N GLN A 493 9.62 -25.61 -0.66
CA GLN A 493 10.16 -25.87 0.67
C GLN A 493 10.24 -24.59 1.51
N ARG A 494 9.94 -24.72 2.80
CA ARG A 494 10.15 -23.66 3.79
C ARG A 494 11.39 -23.94 4.64
N LYS A 495 12.14 -22.91 4.96
CA LYS A 495 13.19 -22.92 5.98
C LYS A 495 12.90 -21.82 6.99
N VAL A 496 12.93 -22.13 8.27
CA VAL A 496 12.74 -21.15 9.35
C VAL A 496 14.06 -21.04 10.11
N GLU A 497 14.47 -19.81 10.38
CA GLU A 497 15.69 -19.48 11.11
C GLU A 497 15.32 -18.54 12.26
N TRP A 498 15.68 -18.92 13.47
CA TRP A 498 15.42 -18.16 14.69
C TRP A 498 16.67 -17.42 15.14
N VAL A 499 16.49 -16.20 15.64
CA VAL A 499 17.58 -15.35 16.13
C VAL A 499 17.15 -14.78 17.48
N SER A 500 17.93 -15.06 18.53
CA SER A 500 17.77 -14.36 19.81
C SER A 500 18.13 -12.88 19.63
N GLY A 501 17.28 -12.00 20.16
CA GLY A 501 17.54 -10.57 20.21
C GLY A 501 18.18 -10.15 21.53
N SER A 502 18.13 -8.85 21.81
CA SER A 502 18.60 -8.27 23.07
C SER A 502 17.80 -8.79 24.26
N ALA A 503 18.49 -9.03 25.38
CA ALA A 503 17.92 -9.54 26.63
C ALA A 503 17.12 -10.85 26.50
N THR A 504 17.50 -11.71 25.55
CA THR A 504 16.81 -12.98 25.31
C THR A 504 17.79 -14.08 24.95
N GLU A 505 17.60 -15.25 25.53
CA GLU A 505 18.30 -16.49 25.23
C GLU A 505 17.42 -17.38 24.34
N LEU A 506 18.02 -17.97 23.29
CA LEU A 506 17.38 -19.03 22.50
C LEU A 506 17.76 -20.38 23.13
N VAL A 507 16.83 -20.96 23.89
CA VAL A 507 17.05 -22.19 24.67
C VAL A 507 17.02 -23.43 23.78
N HIS A 508 16.06 -23.49 22.86
CA HIS A 508 15.88 -24.63 21.95
C HIS A 508 15.20 -24.20 20.64
N GLN A 509 15.40 -24.93 19.54
CA GLN A 509 14.67 -24.76 18.29
C GLN A 509 14.55 -26.09 17.52
N ASP A 510 13.43 -26.28 16.82
CA ASP A 510 13.13 -27.48 16.01
C ASP A 510 12.70 -27.14 14.57
N GLY A 511 13.31 -26.11 13.99
CA GLY A 511 12.93 -25.60 12.67
C GLY A 511 11.71 -24.72 12.79
N SER A 512 10.50 -25.28 12.88
CA SER A 512 9.26 -24.48 12.95
C SER A 512 8.95 -23.91 14.32
N THR A 513 9.62 -24.33 15.39
CA THR A 513 9.41 -23.84 16.76
C THR A 513 10.73 -23.36 17.35
N ALA A 514 10.66 -22.36 18.22
CA ALA A 514 11.74 -21.93 19.09
C ALA A 514 11.23 -21.69 20.52
N LEU A 515 12.08 -21.99 21.49
CA LEU A 515 11.90 -21.68 22.89
C LEU A 515 12.85 -20.55 23.27
N PHE A 516 12.29 -19.40 23.63
CA PHE A 516 13.03 -18.24 24.08
C PHE A 516 12.85 -18.03 25.58
N LYS A 517 13.88 -17.49 26.22
CA LYS A 517 13.87 -17.08 27.61
C LYS A 517 14.34 -15.63 27.72
N ALA A 518 13.48 -14.75 28.21
CA ALA A 518 13.83 -13.37 28.53
C ALA A 518 13.79 -13.18 30.05
N THR A 519 14.70 -12.40 30.61
CA THR A 519 14.79 -12.18 32.06
C THR A 519 14.80 -10.70 32.32
N ASP A 520 13.90 -10.21 33.17
CA ASP A 520 14.03 -8.90 33.81
C ASP A 520 14.43 -9.07 35.29
N SER A 521 14.61 -7.97 36.01
CA SER A 521 14.79 -7.93 37.47
C SER A 521 13.84 -8.85 38.26
N ASP A 522 12.56 -8.94 37.89
CA ASP A 522 11.53 -9.53 38.75
C ASP A 522 10.99 -10.89 38.23
N ALA A 523 11.08 -11.16 36.91
CA ALA A 523 10.56 -12.39 36.30
C ALA A 523 11.41 -12.94 35.14
N GLN A 524 11.25 -14.24 34.89
CA GLN A 524 11.73 -14.94 33.71
C GLN A 524 10.55 -15.30 32.81
N TYR A 525 10.53 -14.75 31.60
CA TYR A 525 9.52 -15.02 30.58
C TYR A 525 10.00 -16.14 29.66
N ILE A 526 9.29 -17.26 29.66
CA ILE A 526 9.53 -18.41 28.81
C ILE A 526 8.49 -18.40 27.69
N MET A 527 8.95 -18.32 26.44
CA MET A 527 8.11 -18.20 25.26
C MET A 527 8.36 -19.35 24.29
N ARG A 528 7.33 -20.16 24.03
CA ARG A 528 7.32 -21.09 22.90
C ARG A 528 6.67 -20.40 21.70
N VAL A 529 7.44 -20.21 20.65
CA VAL A 529 7.02 -19.52 19.43
C VAL A 529 7.10 -20.49 18.26
N SER A 530 6.09 -20.50 17.39
CA SER A 530 6.11 -21.28 16.16
C SER A 530 5.81 -20.45 14.92
N VAL A 531 6.27 -20.99 13.79
CA VAL A 531 5.83 -20.64 12.45
C VAL A 531 4.92 -21.76 11.96
N LYS A 532 3.62 -21.48 11.92
CA LYS A 532 2.60 -22.40 11.39
C LYS A 532 2.51 -22.26 9.88
#